data_AF-A0A2A2HZI3-F1
#
_entry.id   AF-A0A2A2HZI3-F1
#
_cell.length_a   1.000
_cell.length_b   1.000
_cell.length_c   1.000
_cell.angle_alpha   90.00
_cell.angle_beta   90.00
_cell.angle_gamma   90.00
#
_symmetry.space_group_name_H-M   'P 1'
#
loop_
_entity.id
_entity.type
_entity.pdbx_description
1 polymer ?
#
loop_
_entity_poly.entity_id
_entity_poly.type
_entity_poly.pdbx_seq_one_letter_code
_entity_poly.pdbx_strand_id
1 'polypeptide(L)'
;MLEFTHDADWQEERAAKWKAVEDEIKEGLTRKRIREVRTYYMTGVIPDGVVIKPWDAIELYPDPSIEGLQHCLRVNFPDGMTKKEFEDTQVILSLALSRLKQLSKKQQAELFRYVAGDTFDPNRRFPFYIGQETKLRRLAVPPFEYFLSAMLEIVFWVKDTESSEPEPFWIECQSFILSLLPYLPSNMFTFQAGKKALTRKPGHRDRTAVKYLWKLLRYCLSPPQAADDSEDGKKRQKFLKEFRARFEALEEYPGDLKAIWREIQIQEGIVKSGPIENIWRKTTRRGVPNGQSD
;
A
#
# COMPACT_ATOMS: atom_id res chain seq x y z
N MET A 1 6.05 -16.41 -26.18
CA MET A 1 4.58 -16.40 -26.24
C MET A 1 4.10 -17.39 -25.19
N LEU A 2 3.06 -17.04 -24.40
CA LEU A 2 2.59 -17.88 -23.30
C LEU A 2 1.73 -19.02 -23.85
N GLU A 3 2.15 -20.28 -23.68
CA GLU A 3 1.50 -21.42 -24.34
C GLU A 3 0.00 -21.56 -23.99
N PHE A 4 -0.37 -21.30 -22.74
CA PHE A 4 -1.78 -21.37 -22.30
C PHE A 4 -2.69 -20.36 -23.00
N THR A 5 -2.14 -19.31 -23.63
CA THR A 5 -2.95 -18.31 -24.36
C THR A 5 -3.54 -18.87 -25.66
N HIS A 6 -3.18 -20.10 -26.05
CA HIS A 6 -3.79 -20.85 -27.16
C HIS A 6 -4.92 -21.79 -26.73
N ASP A 7 -5.14 -21.96 -25.42
CA ASP A 7 -6.23 -22.78 -24.89
C ASP A 7 -7.58 -22.10 -25.15
N ALA A 8 -8.53 -22.84 -25.74
CA ALA A 8 -9.80 -22.29 -26.21
C ALA A 8 -10.71 -21.88 -25.04
N ASP A 9 -10.76 -22.68 -23.98
CA ASP A 9 -11.59 -22.43 -22.80
C ASP A 9 -11.04 -21.21 -22.06
N TRP A 10 -9.72 -21.13 -21.91
CA TRP A 10 -9.06 -19.95 -21.33
C TRP A 10 -9.33 -18.68 -22.15
N GLN A 11 -9.25 -18.75 -23.49
CA GLN A 11 -9.54 -17.61 -24.35
C GLN A 11 -10.98 -17.13 -24.22
N GLU A 12 -11.95 -18.04 -24.12
CA GLU A 12 -13.36 -17.69 -23.93
C GLU A 12 -13.57 -16.99 -22.58
N GLU A 13 -13.06 -17.57 -21.49
CA GLU A 13 -13.13 -16.97 -20.15
C GLU A 13 -12.45 -15.59 -20.11
N ARG A 14 -11.29 -15.46 -20.73
CA ARG A 14 -10.52 -14.21 -20.80
C ARG A 14 -11.28 -13.16 -21.60
N ALA A 15 -11.84 -13.53 -22.75
CA ALA A 15 -12.61 -12.65 -23.61
C ALA A 15 -13.91 -12.18 -22.93
N ALA A 16 -14.56 -13.02 -22.12
CA ALA A 16 -15.74 -12.62 -21.34
C ALA A 16 -15.43 -11.48 -20.36
N LYS A 17 -14.21 -11.44 -19.81
CA LYS A 17 -13.73 -10.37 -18.90
C LYS A 17 -13.33 -9.08 -19.62
N TRP A 18 -13.10 -9.12 -20.93
CA TRP A 18 -12.61 -7.97 -21.71
C TRP A 18 -13.57 -6.78 -21.65
N LYS A 19 -14.89 -6.99 -21.64
CA LYS A 19 -15.87 -5.89 -21.70
C LYS A 19 -15.70 -4.89 -20.54
N ALA A 20 -15.46 -5.39 -19.32
CA ALA A 20 -15.22 -4.53 -18.16
C ALA A 20 -13.92 -3.73 -18.30
N VAL A 21 -12.86 -4.36 -18.83
CA VAL A 21 -11.59 -3.69 -19.11
C VAL A 21 -11.73 -2.63 -20.21
N GLU A 22 -12.44 -2.96 -21.29
CA GLU A 22 -12.73 -2.03 -22.38
C GLU A 22 -13.50 -0.81 -21.88
N ASP A 23 -14.51 -1.02 -21.03
CA ASP A 23 -15.30 0.06 -20.46
C ASP A 23 -14.46 1.02 -19.60
N GLU A 24 -13.40 0.53 -18.95
CA GLU A 24 -12.46 1.34 -18.15
C GLU A 24 -11.47 2.15 -19.00
N ILE A 25 -11.07 1.64 -20.18
CA ILE A 25 -10.03 2.27 -21.01
C ILE A 25 -10.58 2.98 -22.26
N LYS A 26 -11.83 2.76 -22.65
CA LYS A 26 -12.38 3.25 -23.93
C LYS A 26 -12.44 4.77 -24.01
N GLU A 27 -12.53 5.47 -22.87
CA GLU A 27 -12.60 6.93 -22.86
C GLU A 27 -11.31 7.54 -23.38
N GLY A 28 -11.40 8.28 -24.49
CA GLY A 28 -10.26 8.94 -25.13
C GLY A 28 -9.40 8.04 -26.01
N LEU A 29 -9.69 6.73 -26.14
CA LEU A 29 -8.97 5.82 -27.03
C LEU A 29 -9.70 5.58 -28.36
N THR A 30 -8.94 5.46 -29.43
CA THR A 30 -9.50 5.10 -30.75
C THR A 30 -9.86 3.62 -30.80
N ARG A 31 -10.81 3.23 -31.67
CA ARG A 31 -11.14 1.80 -31.91
C ARG A 31 -9.91 0.96 -32.31
N LYS A 32 -8.97 1.56 -33.07
CA LYS A 32 -7.70 0.89 -33.42
C LYS A 32 -6.93 0.58 -32.15
N ARG A 33 -6.77 1.56 -31.27
CA ARG A 33 -6.03 1.42 -30.02
C ARG A 33 -6.67 0.41 -29.06
N ILE A 34 -7.99 0.41 -28.96
CA ILE A 34 -8.73 -0.58 -28.17
C ILE A 34 -8.44 -2.01 -28.66
N ARG A 35 -8.41 -2.23 -29.98
CA ARG A 35 -8.07 -3.55 -30.55
C ARG A 35 -6.62 -3.95 -30.25
N GLU A 36 -5.66 -3.04 -30.33
CA GLU A 36 -4.25 -3.31 -30.01
C GLU A 36 -4.09 -3.72 -28.54
N VAL A 37 -4.74 -3.00 -27.62
CA VAL A 37 -4.73 -3.34 -26.19
C VAL A 37 -5.45 -4.67 -25.94
N ARG A 38 -6.54 -4.95 -26.65
CA ARG A 38 -7.21 -6.26 -26.59
C ARG A 38 -6.28 -7.39 -27.02
N THR A 39 -5.54 -7.22 -28.13
CA THR A 39 -4.57 -8.22 -28.57
C THR A 39 -3.55 -8.49 -27.47
N TYR A 40 -2.96 -7.44 -26.87
CA TYR A 40 -2.05 -7.59 -25.75
C TYR A 40 -2.68 -8.31 -24.55
N TYR A 41 -3.90 -7.93 -24.16
CA TYR A 41 -4.62 -8.54 -23.03
C TYR A 41 -4.89 -10.04 -23.21
N MET A 42 -4.99 -10.51 -24.47
CA MET A 42 -5.19 -11.91 -24.82
C MET A 42 -3.87 -12.69 -24.96
N THR A 43 -2.81 -12.06 -25.48
CA THR A 43 -1.57 -12.78 -25.84
C THR A 43 -0.39 -12.55 -24.89
N GLY A 44 -0.43 -11.45 -24.13
CA GLY A 44 0.68 -11.00 -23.28
C GLY A 44 1.89 -10.45 -24.06
N VAL A 45 1.78 -10.27 -25.38
CA VAL A 45 2.86 -9.75 -26.23
C VAL A 45 2.43 -8.44 -26.85
N ILE A 46 3.20 -7.37 -26.62
CA ILE A 46 2.93 -6.06 -27.23
C ILE A 46 3.11 -6.17 -28.75
N PRO A 47 2.11 -5.83 -29.57
CA PRO A 47 2.24 -5.89 -31.03
C PRO A 47 3.27 -4.88 -31.57
N ASP A 48 3.88 -5.18 -32.71
CA ASP A 48 4.88 -4.30 -33.33
C ASP A 48 4.33 -2.90 -33.62
N GLY A 49 5.12 -1.87 -33.26
CA GLY A 49 4.74 -0.47 -33.41
C GLY A 49 3.68 0.04 -32.41
N VAL A 50 3.21 -0.81 -31.50
CA VAL A 50 2.28 -0.45 -30.43
C VAL A 50 3.06 -0.09 -29.18
N VAL A 51 2.80 1.09 -28.61
CA VAL A 51 3.39 1.47 -27.32
C VAL A 51 2.40 1.16 -26.21
N ILE A 52 2.71 0.26 -25.28
CA ILE A 52 1.95 0.05 -24.04
C ILE A 52 2.88 0.38 -22.87
N LYS A 53 2.43 1.24 -21.95
CA LYS A 53 3.27 1.64 -20.82
C LYS A 53 3.45 0.47 -19.85
N PRO A 54 4.58 0.39 -19.12
CA PRO A 54 4.82 -0.67 -18.14
C PRO A 54 3.70 -0.89 -17.13
N TRP A 55 3.10 0.20 -16.65
CA TRP A 55 1.94 0.12 -15.74
C TRP A 55 0.79 -0.68 -16.36
N ASP A 56 0.30 -0.26 -17.53
CA ASP A 56 -0.79 -0.91 -18.25
C ASP A 56 -0.41 -2.34 -18.66
N ALA A 57 0.86 -2.54 -19.04
CA ALA A 57 1.38 -3.84 -19.42
C ALA A 57 1.27 -4.83 -18.26
N ILE A 58 1.68 -4.44 -17.06
CA ILE A 58 1.59 -5.28 -15.85
C ILE A 58 0.12 -5.53 -15.47
N GLU A 59 -0.71 -4.48 -15.48
CA GLU A 59 -2.13 -4.57 -15.08
C GLU A 59 -2.94 -5.49 -15.98
N LEU A 60 -2.67 -5.46 -17.29
CA LEU A 60 -3.44 -6.20 -18.30
C LEU A 60 -2.85 -7.57 -18.64
N TYR A 61 -1.71 -7.94 -18.05
CA TYR A 61 -0.99 -9.13 -18.42
C TYR A 61 -1.82 -10.42 -18.16
N PRO A 62 -1.78 -11.43 -19.06
CA PRO A 62 -2.55 -12.66 -18.91
C PRO A 62 -2.25 -13.44 -17.63
N ASP A 63 -0.97 -13.60 -17.29
CA ASP A 63 -0.49 -14.38 -16.15
C ASP A 63 0.09 -13.48 -15.05
N PRO A 64 -0.69 -13.14 -14.02
CA PRO A 64 -0.26 -12.23 -12.96
C PRO A 64 0.67 -12.90 -11.92
N SER A 65 1.10 -14.15 -12.13
CA SER A 65 2.08 -14.82 -11.26
C SER A 65 3.44 -14.13 -11.27
N ILE A 66 4.32 -14.49 -10.34
CA ILE A 66 5.69 -13.96 -10.29
C ILE A 66 6.43 -14.31 -11.59
N GLU A 67 6.32 -15.56 -12.04
CA GLU A 67 6.94 -16.04 -13.28
C GLU A 67 6.37 -15.33 -14.51
N GLY A 68 5.05 -15.15 -14.54
CA GLY A 68 4.36 -14.41 -15.60
C GLY A 68 4.81 -12.95 -15.68
N LEU A 69 4.87 -12.26 -14.54
CA LEU A 69 5.34 -10.88 -14.46
C LEU A 69 6.83 -10.75 -14.84
N GLN A 70 7.68 -11.71 -14.45
CA GLN A 70 9.07 -11.77 -14.90
C GLN A 70 9.15 -11.94 -16.43
N HIS A 71 8.31 -12.79 -17.03
CA HIS A 71 8.24 -12.93 -18.47
C HIS A 71 7.76 -11.63 -19.14
N CYS A 72 6.71 -10.99 -18.61
CA CYS A 72 6.20 -9.71 -19.10
C CYS A 72 7.32 -8.66 -19.18
N LEU A 73 8.06 -8.46 -18.09
CA LEU A 73 9.12 -7.45 -18.00
C LEU A 73 10.32 -7.73 -18.91
N ARG A 74 10.61 -9.00 -19.21
CA ARG A 74 11.70 -9.38 -20.13
C ARG A 74 11.31 -9.24 -21.60
N VAL A 75 10.12 -9.72 -21.95
CA VAL A 75 9.70 -9.85 -23.35
C VAL A 75 9.18 -8.52 -23.91
N ASN A 76 8.41 -7.78 -23.12
CA ASN A 76 7.74 -6.57 -23.60
C ASN A 76 8.58 -5.30 -23.47
N PHE A 77 9.70 -5.37 -22.75
CA PHE A 77 10.62 -4.23 -22.54
C PHE A 77 12.08 -4.63 -22.80
N PRO A 78 12.41 -5.18 -23.99
CA PRO A 78 13.72 -5.77 -24.27
C PRO A 78 14.88 -4.77 -24.13
N ASP A 79 14.65 -3.52 -24.48
CA ASP A 79 15.62 -2.42 -24.40
C ASP A 79 15.72 -1.80 -22.99
N GLY A 80 14.98 -2.34 -22.03
CA GLY A 80 14.89 -1.82 -20.67
C GLY A 80 13.79 -0.79 -20.49
N MET A 81 13.85 -0.07 -19.37
CA MET A 81 12.91 0.98 -18.99
C MET A 81 13.64 2.26 -18.61
N THR A 82 13.04 3.40 -18.94
CA THR A 82 13.43 4.70 -18.40
C THR A 82 13.30 4.72 -16.86
N LYS A 83 13.90 5.74 -16.23
CA LYS A 83 13.81 5.90 -14.77
C LYS A 83 12.35 5.99 -14.29
N LYS A 84 11.53 6.81 -14.98
CA LYS A 84 10.13 7.02 -14.61
C LYS A 84 9.30 5.76 -14.79
N GLU A 85 9.48 5.05 -15.90
CA GLU A 85 8.82 3.77 -16.15
C GLU A 85 9.15 2.74 -15.07
N PHE A 86 10.42 2.68 -14.66
CA PHE A 86 10.84 1.81 -13.58
C PHE A 86 10.25 2.22 -12.23
N GLU A 87 10.14 3.51 -11.93
CA GLU A 87 9.44 4.02 -10.75
C GLU A 87 7.96 3.59 -10.75
N ASP A 88 7.26 3.78 -11.87
CA ASP A 88 5.86 3.37 -12.03
C ASP A 88 5.69 1.84 -11.87
N THR A 89 6.60 1.03 -12.42
CA THR A 89 6.61 -0.44 -12.28
C THR A 89 6.78 -0.88 -10.83
N GLN A 90 7.64 -0.23 -10.06
CA GLN A 90 7.80 -0.54 -8.63
C GLN A 90 6.55 -0.16 -7.84
N VAL A 91 5.88 0.94 -8.19
CA VAL A 91 4.64 1.37 -7.53
C VAL A 91 3.52 0.37 -7.77
N ILE A 92 3.27 -0.08 -9.01
CA ILE A 92 2.20 -1.06 -9.26
C ILE A 92 2.46 -2.39 -8.56
N LEU A 93 3.71 -2.87 -8.55
CA LEU A 93 4.08 -4.15 -7.94
C LEU A 93 4.29 -4.11 -6.42
N SER A 94 4.11 -2.95 -5.77
CA SER A 94 4.31 -2.86 -4.31
C SER A 94 3.32 -1.96 -3.56
N LEU A 95 2.62 -1.05 -4.24
CA LEU A 95 1.62 -0.17 -3.63
C LEU A 95 0.23 -0.36 -4.25
N ALA A 96 0.15 -0.52 -5.58
CA ALA A 96 -1.12 -0.60 -6.29
C ALA A 96 -1.50 -2.02 -6.71
N LEU A 97 -1.12 -3.04 -5.92
CA LEU A 97 -1.38 -4.44 -6.24
C LEU A 97 -2.88 -4.78 -6.33
N SER A 98 -3.75 -3.98 -5.71
CA SER A 98 -5.19 -4.15 -5.86
C SER A 98 -5.71 -3.86 -7.27
N ARG A 99 -4.92 -3.16 -8.09
CA ARG A 99 -5.17 -3.00 -9.54
C ARG A 99 -5.03 -4.31 -10.29
N LEU A 100 -4.27 -5.26 -9.77
CA LEU A 100 -4.16 -6.61 -10.33
C LEU A 100 -5.38 -7.44 -9.94
N LYS A 101 -6.54 -7.12 -10.52
CA LYS A 101 -7.86 -7.70 -10.22
C LYS A 101 -7.93 -9.23 -10.36
N GLN A 102 -6.97 -9.81 -11.08
CA GLN A 102 -6.84 -11.26 -11.24
C GLN A 102 -6.25 -11.98 -10.02
N LEU A 103 -5.56 -11.25 -9.16
CA LEU A 103 -4.96 -11.80 -7.95
C LEU A 103 -5.95 -11.74 -6.79
N SER A 104 -6.12 -12.86 -6.11
CA SER A 104 -6.73 -12.88 -4.77
C SER A 104 -5.90 -12.03 -3.79
N LYS A 105 -6.50 -11.61 -2.68
CA LYS A 105 -5.80 -10.82 -1.65
C LYS A 105 -4.57 -11.55 -1.07
N LYS A 106 -4.66 -12.87 -0.94
CA LYS A 106 -3.53 -13.71 -0.53
C LYS A 106 -2.38 -13.64 -1.55
N GLN A 107 -2.69 -13.77 -2.84
CA GLN A 107 -1.70 -13.66 -3.91
C GLN A 107 -1.12 -12.24 -4.01
N GLN A 108 -1.92 -11.19 -3.77
CA GLN A 108 -1.42 -9.81 -3.69
C GLN A 108 -0.41 -9.68 -2.53
N ALA A 109 -0.71 -10.22 -1.35
CA ALA A 109 0.22 -10.22 -0.22
C ALA A 109 1.50 -11.04 -0.50
N GLU A 110 1.38 -12.18 -1.19
CA GLU A 110 2.53 -13.01 -1.61
C GLU A 110 3.44 -12.24 -2.59
N LEU A 111 2.85 -11.62 -3.62
CA LEU A 111 3.59 -10.79 -4.58
C LEU A 111 4.22 -9.57 -3.89
N PHE A 112 3.52 -8.94 -2.95
CA PHE A 112 4.07 -7.87 -2.14
C PHE A 112 5.32 -8.33 -1.36
N ARG A 113 5.24 -9.47 -0.64
CA ARG A 113 6.37 -10.01 0.11
C ARG A 113 7.54 -10.41 -0.81
N TYR A 114 7.24 -10.90 -2.01
CA TYR A 114 8.28 -11.16 -3.02
C TYR A 114 9.01 -9.86 -3.41
N VAL A 115 8.29 -8.76 -3.63
CA VAL A 115 8.86 -7.48 -4.04
C VAL A 115 9.52 -6.72 -2.90
N ALA A 116 8.78 -6.44 -1.82
CA ALA A 116 9.18 -5.56 -0.73
C ALA A 116 9.75 -6.31 0.49
N GLY A 117 9.46 -7.61 0.65
CA GLY A 117 9.86 -8.41 1.80
C GLY A 117 8.85 -8.43 2.93
N ASP A 118 9.12 -9.26 3.95
CA ASP A 118 8.33 -9.30 5.19
C ASP A 118 8.67 -8.15 6.15
N THR A 119 9.86 -7.59 6.00
CA THR A 119 10.35 -6.40 6.72
C THR A 119 10.97 -5.43 5.73
N PHE A 120 10.88 -4.14 6.04
CA PHE A 120 11.45 -3.09 5.22
C PHE A 120 12.98 -3.13 5.27
N ASP A 121 13.60 -3.22 4.09
CA ASP A 121 15.03 -3.13 3.90
C ASP A 121 15.34 -2.01 2.90
N PRO A 122 16.01 -0.91 3.31
CA PRO A 122 16.34 0.19 2.41
C PRO A 122 17.29 -0.21 1.28
N ASN A 123 17.99 -1.34 1.40
CA ASN A 123 18.93 -1.85 0.41
C ASN A 123 18.33 -2.92 -0.51
N ARG A 124 17.03 -3.21 -0.35
CA ARG A 124 16.36 -4.24 -1.12
C ARG A 124 16.47 -3.99 -2.61
N ARG A 125 16.71 -5.07 -3.36
CA ARG A 125 16.70 -5.08 -4.82
C ARG A 125 15.30 -5.42 -5.30
N PHE A 126 14.87 -4.76 -6.37
CA PHE A 126 13.66 -5.13 -7.08
C PHE A 126 13.86 -6.52 -7.69
N PRO A 127 13.02 -7.51 -7.41
CA PRO A 127 13.35 -8.92 -7.67
C PRO A 127 13.19 -9.34 -9.13
N PHE A 128 12.74 -8.44 -10.01
CA PHE A 128 12.54 -8.73 -11.43
C PHE A 128 13.66 -8.14 -12.29
N TYR A 129 14.09 -8.92 -13.28
CA TYR A 129 14.91 -8.43 -14.39
C TYR A 129 14.03 -7.74 -15.43
N ILE A 130 14.53 -6.66 -16.02
CA ILE A 130 13.85 -5.89 -17.07
C ILE A 130 14.61 -6.06 -18.37
N GLY A 131 13.93 -6.47 -19.44
CA GLY A 131 14.56 -6.72 -20.73
C GLY A 131 15.74 -7.68 -20.63
N GLN A 132 16.88 -7.25 -21.16
CA GLN A 132 18.14 -8.00 -21.14
C GLN A 132 19.05 -7.66 -19.95
N GLU A 133 18.55 -6.98 -18.91
CA GLU A 133 19.36 -6.65 -17.74
C GLU A 133 19.82 -7.90 -16.99
N THR A 134 21.11 -7.94 -16.66
CA THR A 134 21.72 -9.03 -15.88
C THR A 134 21.86 -8.69 -14.39
N LYS A 135 21.48 -7.48 -13.97
CA LYS A 135 21.60 -7.00 -12.58
C LYS A 135 20.28 -6.43 -12.11
N LEU A 136 19.91 -6.77 -10.89
CA LEU A 136 18.71 -6.23 -10.25
C LEU A 136 18.92 -4.76 -9.85
N ARG A 137 17.95 -3.92 -10.20
CA ARG A 137 17.87 -2.53 -9.78
C ARG A 137 17.48 -2.42 -8.29
N ARG A 138 17.77 -1.29 -7.66
CA ARG A 138 17.35 -1.03 -6.26
C ARG A 138 15.84 -0.74 -6.23
N LEU A 139 15.14 -1.28 -5.24
CA LEU A 139 13.78 -0.86 -4.93
C LEU A 139 13.83 0.53 -4.27
N ALA A 140 13.30 1.54 -4.96
CA ALA A 140 13.44 2.95 -4.62
C ALA A 140 12.15 3.59 -4.10
N VAL A 141 11.13 2.80 -3.78
CA VAL A 141 9.88 3.29 -3.19
C VAL A 141 10.15 3.79 -1.76
N PRO A 142 9.88 5.07 -1.45
CA PRO A 142 10.15 5.60 -0.12
C PRO A 142 9.33 4.90 0.98
N PRO A 143 9.86 4.71 2.20
CA PRO A 143 9.13 4.07 3.30
C PRO A 143 7.83 4.81 3.64
N PHE A 144 7.83 6.14 3.45
CA PHE A 144 6.64 6.96 3.65
C PHE A 144 5.48 6.59 2.71
N GLU A 145 5.76 6.23 1.46
CA GLU A 145 4.73 5.87 0.48
C GLU A 145 4.04 4.56 0.86
N TYR A 146 4.83 3.55 1.27
CA TYR A 146 4.30 2.31 1.85
C TYR A 146 3.40 2.58 3.05
N PHE A 147 3.91 3.39 3.99
CA PHE A 147 3.21 3.69 5.22
C PHE A 147 1.89 4.42 4.98
N LEU A 148 1.89 5.43 4.09
CA LEU A 148 0.69 6.18 3.75
C LEU A 148 -0.37 5.30 3.08
N SER A 149 0.02 4.45 2.10
CA SER A 149 -0.92 3.57 1.40
C SER A 149 -1.58 2.60 2.38
N ALA A 150 -0.77 1.91 3.17
CA ALA A 150 -1.24 0.95 4.16
C ALA A 150 -2.20 1.60 5.18
N MET A 151 -1.82 2.73 5.76
CA MET A 151 -2.64 3.42 6.76
C MET A 151 -3.98 3.92 6.19
N LEU A 152 -3.97 4.43 4.96
CA LEU A 152 -5.19 4.90 4.28
C LEU A 152 -6.16 3.74 4.05
N GLU A 153 -5.70 2.67 3.40
CA GLU A 153 -6.54 1.53 3.01
C GLU A 153 -7.07 0.78 4.23
N ILE A 154 -6.22 0.50 5.22
CA ILE A 154 -6.62 -0.18 6.45
C ILE A 154 -7.68 0.64 7.20
N VAL A 155 -7.49 1.95 7.35
CA VAL A 155 -8.46 2.76 8.10
C VAL A 155 -9.79 2.84 7.36
N PHE A 156 -9.80 2.93 6.03
CA PHE A 156 -11.04 2.94 5.26
C PHE A 156 -11.78 1.60 5.36
N TRP A 157 -11.05 0.49 5.29
CA TRP A 157 -11.61 -0.84 5.46
C TRP A 157 -12.17 -1.09 6.88
N VAL A 158 -11.42 -0.74 7.92
CA VAL A 158 -11.88 -0.87 9.32
C VAL A 158 -13.14 -0.04 9.58
N LYS A 159 -13.29 1.09 8.89
CA LYS A 159 -14.47 1.96 8.99
C LYS A 159 -15.63 1.58 8.09
N ASP A 160 -15.44 0.63 7.18
CA ASP A 160 -16.40 0.24 6.15
C ASP A 160 -16.95 1.44 5.36
N THR A 161 -16.03 2.28 4.86
CA THR A 161 -16.45 3.42 4.02
C THR A 161 -16.88 2.95 2.64
N GLU A 162 -17.84 3.63 1.99
CA GLU A 162 -18.29 3.31 0.62
C GLU A 162 -17.15 3.27 -0.42
N SER A 163 -16.05 3.97 -0.18
CA SER A 163 -14.84 3.95 -1.01
C SER A 163 -13.81 2.90 -0.59
N SER A 164 -14.15 1.98 0.32
CA SER A 164 -13.21 0.95 0.80
C SER A 164 -13.19 -0.24 -0.15
N GLU A 165 -11.99 -0.77 -0.39
CA GLU A 165 -11.91 -2.12 -0.91
C GLU A 165 -12.44 -3.11 0.14
N PRO A 166 -13.11 -4.20 -0.27
CA PRO A 166 -13.73 -5.15 0.66
C PRO A 166 -12.77 -5.71 1.73
N GLU A 167 -11.48 -5.86 1.38
CA GLU A 167 -10.41 -6.32 2.28
C GLU A 167 -9.02 -5.99 1.68
N PRO A 168 -8.25 -5.02 2.21
CA PRO A 168 -6.96 -4.66 1.61
C PRO A 168 -5.87 -5.69 1.95
N PHE A 169 -4.98 -5.99 1.00
CA PHE A 169 -3.89 -6.97 1.23
C PHE A 169 -2.97 -6.57 2.40
N TRP A 170 -2.92 -5.28 2.73
CA TRP A 170 -2.16 -4.73 3.84
C TRP A 170 -2.42 -5.38 5.20
N ILE A 171 -3.60 -5.96 5.41
CA ILE A 171 -3.91 -6.65 6.69
C ILE A 171 -3.02 -7.88 6.92
N GLU A 172 -2.49 -8.48 5.84
CA GLU A 172 -1.56 -9.61 5.85
C GLU A 172 -0.10 -9.15 5.99
N CYS A 173 0.15 -7.84 5.92
CA CYS A 173 1.50 -7.24 5.86
C CYS A 173 1.83 -6.42 7.12
N GLN A 174 1.21 -6.72 8.26
CA GLN A 174 1.40 -5.96 9.51
C GLN A 174 2.86 -5.86 9.96
N SER A 175 3.63 -6.95 9.85
CA SER A 175 5.06 -6.95 10.21
C SER A 175 5.84 -5.95 9.36
N PHE A 176 5.59 -5.92 8.05
CA PHE A 176 6.22 -4.97 7.14
C PHE A 176 5.85 -3.53 7.53
N ILE A 177 4.55 -3.26 7.72
CA ILE A 177 4.05 -1.93 8.08
C ILE A 177 4.74 -1.40 9.34
N LEU A 178 4.85 -2.23 10.38
CA LEU A 178 5.49 -1.83 11.64
C LEU A 178 7.01 -1.67 11.48
N SER A 179 7.65 -2.46 10.64
CA SER A 179 9.09 -2.32 10.35
C SER A 179 9.46 -1.03 9.61
N LEU A 180 8.49 -0.30 9.04
CA LEU A 180 8.71 1.01 8.44
C LEU A 180 8.99 2.10 9.48
N LEU A 181 8.49 1.95 10.70
CA LEU A 181 8.48 3.01 11.73
C LEU A 181 9.86 3.63 11.98
N PRO A 182 10.97 2.87 12.11
CA PRO A 182 12.32 3.43 12.31
C PRO A 182 12.84 4.25 11.13
N TYR A 183 12.29 4.04 9.92
CA TYR A 183 12.71 4.69 8.68
C TYR A 183 11.86 5.91 8.32
N LEU A 184 10.82 6.21 9.12
CA LEU A 184 9.98 7.38 8.93
C LEU A 184 10.57 8.58 9.69
N PRO A 185 10.44 9.81 9.15
CA PRO A 185 10.88 11.01 9.84
C PRO A 185 10.27 11.13 11.25
N SER A 186 11.11 11.21 12.28
CA SER A 186 10.67 11.27 13.69
C SER A 186 9.75 12.46 13.99
N ASN A 187 9.90 13.56 13.26
CA ASN A 187 9.06 14.76 13.36
C ASN A 187 7.59 14.53 12.95
N MET A 188 7.29 13.44 12.22
CA MET A 188 5.92 13.00 11.94
C MET A 188 5.22 12.54 13.22
N PHE A 189 5.96 11.94 14.15
CA PHE A 189 5.44 11.40 15.39
C PHE A 189 5.64 12.37 16.55
N THR A 190 5.20 13.62 16.37
CA THR A 190 5.14 14.60 17.47
C THR A 190 3.71 14.83 17.90
N PHE A 191 3.51 15.17 19.17
CA PHE A 191 2.16 15.50 19.66
C PHE A 191 1.53 16.67 18.89
N GLN A 192 2.33 17.67 18.53
CA GLN A 192 1.88 18.79 17.72
C GLN A 192 1.45 18.34 16.32
N ALA A 193 2.19 17.43 15.68
CA ALA A 193 1.83 16.89 14.38
C ALA A 193 0.48 16.15 14.46
N GLY A 194 0.30 15.29 15.47
CA GLY A 194 -0.96 14.58 15.68
C GLY A 194 -2.16 15.50 15.98
N LYS A 195 -2.00 16.48 16.89
CA LYS A 195 -3.05 17.46 17.18
C LYS A 195 -3.42 18.29 15.95
N LYS A 196 -2.43 18.72 15.15
CA LYS A 196 -2.66 19.43 13.88
C LYS A 196 -3.34 18.53 12.85
N ALA A 197 -3.00 17.24 12.80
CA ALA A 197 -3.57 16.26 11.87
C ALA A 197 -5.06 15.97 12.16
N LEU A 198 -5.48 16.04 13.43
CA LEU A 198 -6.87 15.87 13.83
C LEU A 198 -7.75 17.11 13.60
N THR A 199 -7.16 18.32 13.64
CA THR A 199 -7.91 19.60 13.66
C THR A 199 -7.96 20.35 12.34
N ARG A 200 -7.02 20.10 11.41
CA ARG A 200 -6.96 20.80 10.12
C ARG A 200 -7.45 19.95 8.95
N LYS A 201 -8.01 20.60 7.91
CA LYS A 201 -8.32 19.95 6.63
C LYS A 201 -7.03 19.34 6.06
N PRO A 202 -7.05 18.10 5.54
CA PRO A 202 -5.87 17.43 5.01
C PRO A 202 -5.37 18.18 3.78
N GLY A 203 -4.22 18.84 3.90
CA GLY A 203 -3.51 19.49 2.78
C GLY A 203 -2.08 19.00 2.59
N HIS A 204 -1.54 18.20 3.52
CA HIS A 204 -0.18 17.64 3.44
C HIS A 204 -0.19 16.14 3.71
N ARG A 205 0.49 15.37 2.86
CA ARG A 205 0.53 13.90 2.89
C ARG A 205 1.02 13.36 4.24
N ASP A 206 2.04 13.95 4.83
CA ASP A 206 2.60 13.51 6.11
C ASP A 206 1.58 13.58 7.25
N ARG A 207 0.79 14.67 7.28
CA ARG A 207 -0.29 14.83 8.26
C ARG A 207 -1.39 13.80 8.04
N THR A 208 -1.64 13.42 6.79
CA THR A 208 -2.62 12.40 6.44
C THR A 208 -2.20 11.02 6.97
N ALA A 209 -0.95 10.61 6.76
CA ALA A 209 -0.45 9.33 7.28
C ALA A 209 -0.53 9.27 8.82
N VAL A 210 -0.06 10.32 9.50
CA VAL A 210 -0.11 10.42 10.97
C VAL A 210 -1.56 10.39 11.48
N LYS A 211 -2.47 11.12 10.81
CA LYS A 211 -3.90 11.10 11.15
C LYS A 211 -4.48 9.69 11.10
N TYR A 212 -4.12 8.91 10.08
CA TYR A 212 -4.63 7.56 9.91
C TYR A 212 -4.03 6.58 10.92
N LEU A 213 -2.73 6.66 11.20
CA LEU A 213 -2.13 5.90 12.30
C LEU A 213 -2.86 6.17 13.63
N TRP A 214 -3.09 7.44 13.97
CA TRP A 214 -3.80 7.81 15.21
C TRP A 214 -5.21 7.25 15.28
N LYS A 215 -5.94 7.28 14.15
CA LYS A 215 -7.27 6.67 14.06
C LYS A 215 -7.20 5.16 14.26
N LEU A 216 -6.26 4.49 13.60
CA LEU A 216 -6.08 3.05 13.71
C LEU A 216 -5.76 2.63 15.15
N LEU A 217 -4.83 3.34 15.82
CA LEU A 217 -4.51 3.11 17.22
C LEU A 217 -5.73 3.31 18.14
N ARG A 218 -6.58 4.31 17.88
CA ARG A 218 -7.85 4.46 18.62
C ARG A 218 -8.80 3.30 18.35
N TYR A 219 -8.93 2.85 17.11
CA TYR A 219 -9.77 1.69 16.78
C TYR A 219 -9.30 0.40 17.43
N CYS A 220 -8.00 0.25 17.70
CA CYS A 220 -7.47 -0.87 18.48
C CYS A 220 -7.96 -0.90 19.95
N LEU A 221 -8.45 0.22 20.49
CA LEU A 221 -9.01 0.31 21.84
C LEU A 221 -10.54 0.37 21.82
N SER A 222 -11.07 1.16 20.88
CA SER A 222 -12.49 1.46 20.71
C SER A 222 -12.86 1.23 19.24
N PRO A 223 -13.13 -0.04 18.84
CA PRO A 223 -13.45 -0.38 17.46
C PRO A 223 -14.67 0.41 16.93
N PRO A 224 -14.70 0.78 15.64
CA PRO A 224 -15.86 1.44 15.06
C PRO A 224 -17.04 0.46 14.95
N GLN A 225 -18.25 1.00 14.70
CA GLN A 225 -19.48 0.20 14.55
C GLN A 225 -19.35 -0.91 13.49
N ALA A 226 -18.59 -0.69 12.42
CA ALA A 226 -18.36 -1.68 11.37
C ALA A 226 -17.55 -2.92 11.82
N ALA A 227 -16.92 -2.87 12.99
CA ALA A 227 -16.29 -4.01 13.64
C ALA A 227 -17.29 -4.68 14.60
N ASP A 228 -18.45 -5.08 14.08
CA ASP A 228 -19.54 -5.74 14.81
C ASP A 228 -19.42 -7.28 14.80
N ASP A 229 -20.49 -7.98 15.18
CA ASP A 229 -20.53 -9.45 15.24
C ASP A 229 -20.80 -10.14 13.90
N SER A 230 -20.85 -9.39 12.79
CA SER A 230 -20.87 -9.97 11.44
C SER A 230 -19.55 -10.67 11.11
N GLU A 231 -19.52 -11.50 10.06
CA GLU A 231 -18.28 -12.18 9.65
C GLU A 231 -17.16 -11.18 9.29
N ASP A 232 -17.47 -10.12 8.55
CA ASP A 232 -16.49 -9.08 8.23
C ASP A 232 -16.15 -8.20 9.44
N GLY A 233 -17.13 -7.95 10.32
CA GLY A 233 -16.91 -7.29 11.60
C GLY A 233 -15.90 -8.04 12.48
N LYS A 234 -16.04 -9.36 12.60
CA LYS A 234 -15.08 -10.24 13.31
C LYS A 234 -13.69 -10.21 12.69
N LYS A 235 -13.57 -10.17 11.35
CA LYS A 235 -12.25 -10.01 10.69
C LYS A 235 -11.58 -8.69 11.09
N ARG A 236 -12.33 -7.58 11.08
CA ARG A 236 -11.84 -6.26 11.53
C ARG A 236 -11.42 -6.29 13.00
N GLN A 237 -12.23 -6.89 13.88
CA GLN A 237 -11.89 -7.06 15.30
C GLN A 237 -10.61 -7.87 15.49
N LYS A 238 -10.48 -9.00 14.77
CA LYS A 238 -9.28 -9.85 14.81
C LYS A 238 -8.04 -9.06 14.37
N PHE A 239 -8.11 -8.37 13.24
CA PHE A 239 -7.03 -7.52 12.75
C PHE A 239 -6.63 -6.45 13.78
N LEU A 240 -7.59 -5.70 14.34
CA LEU A 240 -7.32 -4.64 15.31
C LEU A 240 -6.62 -5.17 16.58
N LYS A 241 -7.02 -6.36 17.04
CA LYS A 241 -6.41 -7.03 18.19
C LYS A 241 -4.97 -7.48 17.89
N GLU A 242 -4.75 -8.09 16.73
CA GLU A 242 -3.42 -8.55 16.31
C GLU A 242 -2.46 -7.37 16.07
N PHE A 243 -2.94 -6.32 15.38
CA PHE A 243 -2.17 -5.12 15.12
C PHE A 243 -1.76 -4.44 16.42
N ARG A 244 -2.70 -4.32 17.38
CA ARG A 244 -2.40 -3.79 18.71
C ARG A 244 -1.30 -4.58 19.41
N ALA A 245 -1.44 -5.90 19.47
CA ALA A 245 -0.48 -6.76 20.16
C ALA A 245 0.93 -6.62 19.56
N ARG A 246 1.03 -6.57 18.22
CA ARG A 246 2.30 -6.36 17.53
C ARG A 246 2.87 -4.96 17.76
N PHE A 247 2.02 -3.94 17.76
CA PHE A 247 2.43 -2.56 18.03
C PHE A 247 2.93 -2.38 19.47
N GLU A 248 2.23 -2.95 20.47
CA GLU A 248 2.66 -2.89 21.87
C GLU A 248 3.96 -3.68 22.12
N ALA A 249 4.25 -4.70 21.30
CA ALA A 249 5.47 -5.51 21.35
C ALA A 249 6.68 -4.87 20.65
N LEU A 250 6.56 -3.66 20.10
CA LEU A 250 7.70 -2.95 19.51
C LEU A 250 8.78 -2.65 20.55
N GLU A 251 10.03 -2.98 20.22
CA GLU A 251 11.20 -2.66 21.06
C GLU A 251 11.49 -1.15 21.07
N GLU A 252 11.32 -0.50 19.92
CA GLU A 252 11.59 0.93 19.73
C GLU A 252 10.41 1.66 19.08
N TYR A 253 10.20 2.91 19.51
CA TYR A 253 9.16 3.79 19.00
C TYR A 253 9.80 5.08 18.48
N PRO A 254 9.57 5.46 17.21
CA PRO A 254 10.14 6.70 16.66
C PRO A 254 9.49 7.95 17.27
N GLY A 255 10.30 8.97 17.56
CA GLY A 255 9.83 10.26 18.07
C GLY A 255 9.01 10.10 19.37
N ASP A 256 7.86 10.78 19.44
CA ASP A 256 6.95 10.71 20.59
C ASP A 256 5.92 9.57 20.46
N LEU A 257 6.07 8.60 19.54
CA LEU A 257 5.01 7.64 19.22
C LEU A 257 4.53 6.83 20.44
N LYS A 258 5.46 6.45 21.34
CA LYS A 258 5.11 5.77 22.61
C LYS A 258 4.26 6.64 23.53
N ALA A 259 4.61 7.93 23.65
CA ALA A 259 3.85 8.89 24.45
C ALA A 259 2.48 9.20 23.83
N ILE A 260 2.41 9.28 22.49
CA ILE A 260 1.17 9.41 21.74
C ILE A 260 0.24 8.21 22.00
N TRP A 261 0.78 6.99 21.93
CA TRP A 261 0.01 5.79 22.23
C TRP A 261 -0.54 5.82 23.65
N ARG A 262 0.30 6.19 24.62
CA ARG A 262 -0.11 6.35 26.03
C ARG A 262 -1.22 7.38 26.20
N GLU A 263 -1.13 8.50 25.52
CA GLU A 263 -2.16 9.55 25.55
C GLU A 263 -3.48 9.07 24.96
N ILE A 264 -3.46 8.29 23.88
CA ILE A 264 -4.65 7.65 23.31
C ILE A 264 -5.30 6.72 24.35
N GLN A 265 -4.50 5.87 25.02
CA GLN A 265 -5.01 5.00 26.09
C GLN A 265 -5.67 5.77 27.24
N ILE A 266 -5.14 6.95 27.60
CA ILE A 266 -5.74 7.81 28.63
C ILE A 266 -7.05 8.42 28.13
N GLN A 267 -7.10 8.90 26.88
CA GLN A 267 -8.31 9.48 26.28
C GLN A 267 -9.46 8.48 26.18
N GLU A 268 -9.15 7.22 25.86
CA GLU A 268 -10.10 6.11 25.80
C GLU A 268 -10.39 5.48 27.18
N GLY A 269 -9.86 6.04 28.27
CA GLY A 269 -10.13 5.58 29.64
C GLY A 269 -9.48 4.24 30.02
N ILE A 270 -8.60 3.70 29.19
CA ILE A 270 -7.90 2.43 29.42
C ILE A 270 -6.87 2.55 30.55
N VAL A 271 -6.23 3.72 30.69
CA VAL A 271 -5.24 3.97 31.74
C VAL A 271 -5.41 5.34 32.38
N LYS A 272 -5.14 5.45 33.68
CA LYS A 272 -5.16 6.71 34.42
C LYS A 272 -3.94 7.58 34.08
N SER A 273 -4.14 8.90 34.00
CA SER A 273 -3.05 9.86 33.79
C SER A 273 -2.10 9.91 34.98
N GLY A 274 -0.80 9.73 34.74
CA GLY A 274 0.25 9.88 35.74
C GLY A 274 0.88 11.28 35.78
N PRO A 275 1.85 11.50 36.69
CA PRO A 275 2.56 12.77 36.85
C PRO A 275 3.34 13.16 35.59
N ILE A 276 3.97 12.20 34.91
CA ILE A 276 4.78 12.41 33.70
C ILE A 276 3.88 12.89 32.55
N GLU A 277 2.71 12.29 32.37
CA GLU A 277 1.76 12.69 31.34
C GLU A 277 1.16 14.07 31.64
N ASN A 278 0.96 14.40 32.93
CA ASN A 278 0.52 15.73 33.34
C ASN A 278 1.58 16.82 33.11
N ILE A 279 2.86 16.50 33.29
CA ILE A 279 3.98 17.40 32.96
C ILE A 279 4.05 17.57 31.44
N TRP A 280 4.02 16.46 30.69
CA TRP A 280 4.11 16.46 29.23
C TRP A 280 2.95 17.20 28.55
N ARG A 281 1.71 17.05 29.05
CA ARG A 281 0.53 17.83 28.63
C ARG A 281 0.67 19.33 28.92
N LYS A 282 1.38 19.71 29.99
CA LYS A 282 1.67 21.12 30.32
C LYS A 282 2.73 21.71 29.38
N THR A 283 3.79 20.96 29.04
CA THR A 283 4.86 21.44 28.13
C THR A 283 4.37 21.57 26.69
N THR A 284 3.60 20.59 26.19
CA THR A 284 3.04 20.64 24.82
C THR A 284 1.94 21.69 24.64
N ARG A 285 1.19 22.04 25.69
CA ARG A 285 0.20 23.14 25.65
C ARG A 285 0.85 24.52 25.61
N ARG A 286 2.07 24.68 26.13
CA ARG A 286 2.74 25.99 26.19
C ARG A 286 3.31 26.44 24.84
N GLY A 287 3.44 25.55 23.86
CA GLY A 287 4.16 25.85 22.63
C GLY A 287 5.64 26.05 22.96
N VAL A 288 6.53 25.32 22.28
CA VAL A 288 7.93 25.73 22.26
C VAL A 288 7.94 27.12 21.61
N PRO A 289 8.45 28.17 22.27
CA PRO A 289 8.62 29.47 21.63
C PRO A 289 9.53 29.27 20.41
N ASN A 290 9.18 29.87 19.27
CA ASN A 290 10.13 29.99 18.18
C ASN A 290 11.41 30.68 18.69
N GLY A 291 12.57 30.08 18.41
CA GLY A 291 13.92 30.62 18.71
C GLY A 291 14.62 29.81 19.81
N GLN A 292 15.84 29.29 19.64
CA GLN A 292 16.95 29.68 18.79
C GLN A 292 17.67 28.43 18.24
N SER A 293 18.10 28.54 16.99
CA SER A 293 19.22 27.78 16.43
C SER A 293 20.51 28.29 17.06
N ASP A 294 21.29 27.38 17.62
CA ASP A 294 22.75 27.43 17.60
C ASP A 294 23.25 26.29 16.70
#